data_AF-A0A2V5KSU6-F1
#
_entry.id   AF-A0A2V5KSU6-F1
#
_cell.length_a   1.000
_cell.length_b   1.000
_cell.length_c   1.000
_cell.angle_alpha   90.00
_cell.angle_beta   90.00
_cell.angle_gamma   90.00
#
_symmetry.space_group_name_H-M   'P 1'
#
loop_
_entity.id
_entity.type
_entity.pdbx_description
1 polymer ?
#
loop_
_entity_poly.entity_id
_entity_poly.type
_entity_poly.pdbx_seq_one_letter_code
_entity_poly.pdbx_strand_id
1 'polypeptide(L)'
;MKKLLLNSFVAGAALAGMAGCAQIKKPPAQAKAVPAGLRFDQVGRVTLYVGEPCASQIMFDFHGAGSTVWLAAPMWVTKVLTDAANKNRRVHVSGKWRRGGQSNCSYVEVTIAELMR
;
A
#
# COMPACT_ATOMS: atom_id res chain seq x y z
N MET A 1 6.50 69.32 23.97
CA MET A 1 7.56 68.51 24.60
C MET A 1 7.97 67.39 23.63
N LYS A 2 9.28 67.29 23.36
CA LYS A 2 10.09 66.12 22.94
C LYS A 2 9.46 65.13 21.93
N LYS A 3 9.91 65.18 20.66
CA LYS A 3 10.90 64.26 20.01
C LYS A 3 10.42 62.81 19.88
N LEU A 4 10.49 62.24 18.67
CA LEU A 4 11.28 61.04 18.32
C LEU A 4 10.69 60.45 17.01
N LEU A 5 11.34 60.75 15.88
CA LEU A 5 12.20 59.81 15.12
C LEU A 5 11.46 59.19 13.94
N LEU A 6 11.69 59.79 12.76
CA LEU A 6 11.79 59.03 11.52
C LEU A 6 12.74 57.86 11.75
N ASN A 7 12.28 56.64 11.49
CA ASN A 7 13.18 55.54 11.20
C ASN A 7 12.56 54.63 10.13
N SER A 8 13.16 54.75 8.94
CA SER A 8 13.10 53.80 7.85
C SER A 8 13.56 52.42 8.36
N PHE A 9 12.76 51.37 8.14
CA PHE A 9 13.30 50.01 8.06
C PHE A 9 12.73 49.29 6.84
N VAL A 10 13.68 49.07 5.95
CA VAL A 10 13.69 48.36 4.68
C VAL A 10 13.43 46.86 4.86
N ALA A 11 12.97 46.27 3.76
CA ALA A 11 13.05 44.85 3.39
C ALA A 11 12.01 43.91 3.99
N GLY A 12 10.96 43.71 3.20
CA GLY A 12 10.29 42.42 3.14
C GLY A 12 11.27 41.33 2.71
N ALA A 13 11.19 40.20 3.39
CA ALA A 13 11.69 38.92 2.93
C ALA A 13 10.64 37.86 3.32
N ALA A 14 9.61 37.73 2.48
CA ALA A 14 8.71 36.59 2.55
C ALA A 14 9.47 35.36 2.03
N LEU A 15 10.11 34.61 2.94
CA LEU A 15 10.64 33.28 2.63
C LEU A 15 9.49 32.28 2.64
N ALA A 16 8.68 32.29 1.58
CA ALA A 16 7.83 31.17 1.22
C ALA A 16 8.68 30.14 0.45
N GLY A 17 9.46 29.35 1.17
CA GLY A 17 10.23 28.23 0.63
C GLY A 17 9.44 26.93 0.79
N MET A 18 8.95 26.41 -0.32
CA MET A 18 8.06 25.27 -0.42
C MET A 18 8.65 24.04 0.29
N ALA A 19 8.08 23.65 1.43
CA ALA A 19 8.12 22.26 1.86
C ALA A 19 7.31 21.49 0.81
N GLY A 20 7.98 21.02 -0.24
CA GLY A 20 7.39 20.13 -1.21
C GLY A 20 6.84 18.96 -0.44
N CYS A 21 5.51 18.90 -0.29
CA CYS A 21 4.83 17.72 0.18
C CYS A 21 5.30 16.61 -0.75
N ALA A 22 6.23 15.77 -0.27
CA ALA A 22 6.39 14.44 -0.83
C ALA A 22 4.99 13.88 -0.77
N GLN A 23 4.35 13.83 -1.93
CA GLN A 23 2.97 13.40 -2.04
C GLN A 23 3.00 11.96 -1.59
N ILE A 24 2.72 11.74 -0.30
CA ILE A 24 2.58 10.41 0.28
C ILE A 24 1.46 9.83 -0.55
N LYS A 25 1.86 8.99 -1.50
CA LYS A 25 0.97 8.31 -2.43
C LYS A 25 0.01 7.57 -1.51
N LYS A 26 -1.17 8.16 -1.31
CA LYS A 26 -2.16 7.64 -0.37
C LYS A 26 -2.29 6.16 -0.71
N PRO A 27 -1.90 5.25 0.19
CA PRO A 27 -1.99 3.84 -0.13
C PRO A 27 -3.42 3.59 -0.60
N PRO A 28 -3.62 2.86 -1.71
CA PRO A 28 -4.96 2.53 -2.17
C PRO A 28 -5.74 2.03 -0.96
N ALA A 29 -6.96 2.54 -0.78
CA ALA A 29 -7.76 2.32 0.43
C ALA A 29 -7.74 0.82 0.75
N GLN A 30 -6.97 0.46 1.77
CA GLN A 30 -6.77 -0.92 2.17
C GLN A 30 -8.13 -1.48 2.53
N ALA A 31 -8.41 -2.72 2.12
CA ALA A 31 -9.59 -3.41 2.62
C ALA A 31 -9.64 -3.30 4.15
N LYS A 32 -10.76 -2.77 4.68
CA LYS A 32 -11.00 -2.58 6.13
C LYS A 32 -10.53 -3.82 6.89
N ALA A 33 -9.94 -3.65 8.07
CA ALA A 33 -9.44 -4.75 8.89
C ALA A 33 -10.44 -5.93 8.92
N VAL A 34 -10.04 -7.04 8.30
CA VAL A 34 -10.89 -8.23 8.13
C VAL A 34 -10.60 -9.20 9.27
N PRO A 35 -11.61 -9.84 9.87
CA PRO A 35 -11.39 -10.89 10.87
C PRO A 35 -10.47 -11.99 10.34
N ALA A 36 -9.48 -12.37 11.16
CA ALA A 36 -8.59 -13.47 10.83
C ALA A 36 -9.36 -14.80 10.73
N GLY A 37 -8.94 -15.68 9.84
CA GLY A 37 -9.54 -16.99 9.59
C GLY A 37 -10.62 -17.00 8.50
N LEU A 38 -11.14 -15.84 8.09
CA LEU A 38 -12.10 -15.77 6.98
C LEU A 38 -11.45 -16.24 5.67
N ARG A 39 -12.21 -16.97 4.86
CA ARG A 39 -11.77 -17.42 3.54
C ARG A 39 -11.72 -16.24 2.58
N PHE A 40 -10.67 -16.20 1.77
CA PHE A 40 -10.53 -15.30 0.63
C PHE A 40 -10.55 -16.12 -0.65
N ASP A 41 -11.32 -15.69 -1.65
CA ASP A 41 -11.49 -16.41 -2.91
C ASP A 41 -11.92 -15.41 -4.00
N GLN A 42 -10.99 -14.92 -4.81
CA GLN A 42 -11.26 -13.87 -5.81
C GLN A 42 -10.36 -13.95 -7.04
N VAL A 43 -10.82 -13.36 -8.14
CA VAL A 43 -10.04 -13.15 -9.37
C VAL A 43 -9.68 -11.67 -9.53
N GLY A 44 -8.40 -11.38 -9.70
CA GLY A 44 -7.90 -10.00 -9.80
C GLY A 44 -6.56 -9.91 -10.50
N ARG A 45 -5.94 -8.74 -10.44
CA ARG A 45 -4.55 -8.52 -10.87
C ARG A 45 -3.66 -8.39 -9.65
N VAL A 46 -2.38 -8.67 -9.84
CA VAL A 46 -1.39 -8.54 -8.77
C VAL A 46 -0.24 -7.65 -9.18
N THR A 47 0.31 -6.93 -8.22
CA THR A 47 1.58 -6.20 -8.32
C THR A 47 2.44 -6.53 -7.12
N LEU A 48 3.76 -6.36 -7.22
CA LEU A 48 4.65 -6.49 -6.07
C LEU A 48 4.33 -5.39 -5.04
N TYR A 49 4.29 -5.76 -3.77
CA TYR A 49 4.09 -4.81 -2.68
C TYR A 49 5.33 -3.94 -2.48
N VAL A 50 5.14 -2.62 -2.35
CA VAL A 50 6.24 -1.63 -2.27
C VAL A 50 6.35 -1.00 -0.86
N GLY A 51 5.49 -1.40 0.09
CA GLY A 51 5.50 -0.90 1.46
C GLY A 51 6.33 -1.75 2.43
N GLU A 52 6.25 -1.41 3.72
CA GLU A 52 6.83 -2.23 4.79
C GLU A 52 6.00 -3.52 4.98
N PRO A 53 6.60 -4.71 4.77
CA PRO A 53 5.84 -5.95 4.78
C PRO A 53 5.37 -6.27 6.20
N CYS A 54 4.12 -6.71 6.33
CA CYS A 54 3.54 -7.06 7.63
C CYS A 54 3.51 -8.55 7.94
N ALA A 55 4.15 -9.33 7.06
CA ALA A 55 4.41 -10.75 7.21
C ALA A 55 5.83 -11.06 6.72
N SER A 56 6.40 -12.18 7.15
CA SER A 56 7.76 -12.58 6.72
C SER A 56 7.79 -13.14 5.30
N GLN A 57 6.64 -13.43 4.70
CA GLN A 57 6.54 -13.91 3.32
C GLN A 57 6.58 -12.75 2.31
N ILE A 58 6.80 -13.08 1.05
CA ILE A 58 6.77 -12.09 -0.04
C ILE A 58 5.34 -11.57 -0.19
N MET A 59 5.21 -10.24 -0.22
CA MET A 59 3.91 -9.58 -0.28
C MET A 59 3.58 -9.04 -1.67
N PHE A 60 2.29 -9.07 -1.99
CA PHE A 60 1.73 -8.57 -3.24
C PHE A 60 0.50 -7.70 -2.95
N ASP A 61 0.31 -6.68 -3.77
CA ASP A 61 -0.95 -5.95 -3.85
C ASP A 61 -1.89 -6.67 -4.83
N PHE A 62 -3.05 -7.09 -4.36
CA PHE A 62 -4.10 -7.68 -5.18
C PHE A 62 -5.19 -6.64 -5.47
N HIS A 63 -5.38 -6.35 -6.74
CA HIS A 63 -6.39 -5.44 -7.25
C HIS A 63 -7.59 -6.25 -7.73
N GLY A 64 -8.57 -6.38 -6.83
CA GLY A 64 -9.78 -7.19 -7.00
C GLY A 64 -11.04 -6.35 -7.16
N ALA A 65 -12.15 -6.81 -6.57
CA ALA A 65 -13.49 -6.23 -6.62
C ALA A 65 -13.59 -4.82 -5.99
N GLY A 66 -12.87 -3.84 -6.54
CA GLY A 66 -12.90 -2.42 -6.14
C GLY A 66 -11.98 -2.04 -4.99
N SER A 67 -11.20 -2.98 -4.42
CA SER A 67 -10.26 -2.71 -3.33
C SER A 67 -8.92 -3.39 -3.54
N THR A 68 -7.87 -2.81 -2.95
CA THR A 68 -6.55 -3.45 -2.88
C THR A 68 -6.45 -4.27 -1.59
N VAL A 69 -6.05 -5.54 -1.75
CA VAL A 69 -5.85 -6.50 -0.67
C VAL A 69 -4.38 -6.91 -0.65
N TRP A 70 -3.78 -6.95 0.53
CA TRP A 70 -2.41 -7.45 0.66
C TRP A 70 -2.41 -8.97 0.72
N LEU A 71 -1.59 -9.58 -0.11
CA LEU A 71 -1.36 -11.01 -0.14
C LEU A 71 0.02 -11.29 0.46
N ALA A 72 0.12 -12.34 1.25
CA ALA A 72 1.39 -12.93 1.67
C ALA A 72 1.45 -14.34 1.06
N ALA A 73 2.42 -14.57 0.18
CA ALA A 73 2.51 -15.81 -0.59
C ALA A 73 3.72 -16.67 -0.18
N PRO A 74 3.54 -17.98 0.05
CA PRO A 74 4.67 -18.88 0.18
C PRO A 74 5.43 -19.01 -1.15
N MET A 75 6.69 -19.43 -1.08
CA MET A 75 7.61 -19.47 -2.23
C MET A 75 7.04 -20.12 -3.50
N TRP A 76 6.29 -21.21 -3.37
CA TRP A 76 5.72 -21.94 -4.50
C TRP A 76 4.60 -21.16 -5.21
N VAL A 77 3.85 -20.33 -4.48
CA VAL A 77 2.82 -19.42 -5.01
C VAL A 77 3.45 -18.16 -5.59
N THR A 78 4.49 -17.63 -4.94
CA THR A 78 5.19 -16.39 -5.34
C THR A 78 5.58 -16.42 -6.82
N LYS A 79 6.10 -17.55 -7.34
CA LYS A 79 6.49 -17.67 -8.74
C LYS A 79 5.31 -17.37 -9.70
N VAL A 80 4.12 -17.86 -9.39
CA VAL A 80 2.91 -17.63 -10.19
C VAL A 80 2.47 -16.17 -10.12
N LEU A 81 2.46 -15.60 -8.91
CA LEU A 81 2.05 -14.20 -8.71
C LEU A 81 3.03 -13.21 -9.33
N THR A 82 4.34 -13.46 -9.25
CA THR A 82 5.35 -12.63 -9.88
C THR A 82 5.26 -12.71 -11.41
N ASP A 83 5.07 -13.91 -11.99
CA ASP A 83 4.86 -14.04 -13.43
C ASP A 83 3.59 -13.31 -13.88
N ALA A 84 2.51 -13.43 -13.11
CA ALA A 84 1.27 -12.72 -13.37
C ALA A 84 1.43 -11.20 -13.29
N ALA A 85 2.15 -10.70 -12.29
CA ALA A 85 2.44 -9.27 -12.11
C ALA A 85 3.26 -8.74 -13.30
N ASN A 86 4.32 -9.44 -13.68
CA ASN A 86 5.20 -9.04 -14.80
C ASN A 86 4.46 -9.02 -16.14
N LYS A 87 3.53 -9.96 -16.35
CA LYS A 87 2.76 -10.08 -17.59
C LYS A 87 1.40 -9.36 -17.55
N ASN A 88 1.10 -8.65 -16.45
CA ASN A 88 -0.18 -8.00 -16.20
C ASN A 88 -1.40 -8.94 -16.41
N ARG A 89 -1.24 -10.22 -16.04
CA ARG A 89 -2.28 -11.25 -16.17
C ARG A 89 -3.19 -11.28 -14.95
N ARG A 90 -4.43 -11.73 -15.16
CA ARG A 90 -5.35 -11.99 -14.06
C ARG A 90 -5.02 -13.33 -13.41
N VAL A 91 -5.16 -13.37 -12.09
CA VAL A 91 -4.99 -14.56 -11.27
C VAL A 91 -6.23 -14.80 -10.43
N HIS A 92 -6.58 -16.06 -10.30
CA HIS A 92 -7.46 -16.54 -9.25
C HIS A 92 -6.63 -16.80 -8.00
N VAL A 93 -7.05 -16.27 -6.86
CA VAL A 93 -6.33 -16.35 -5.59
C VAL A 93 -7.29 -16.84 -4.52
N SER A 94 -6.89 -17.91 -3.83
CA SER A 94 -7.59 -18.40 -2.65
C SER A 94 -6.67 -18.52 -1.44
N GLY A 95 -7.21 -18.21 -0.27
CA GLY A 95 -6.44 -18.17 0.96
C GLY A 95 -7.27 -17.88 2.20
N LYS A 96 -6.59 -17.48 3.27
CA LYS A 96 -7.23 -17.09 4.53
C LYS A 96 -6.72 -15.74 4.97
N TRP A 97 -7.63 -14.92 5.49
CA TRP A 97 -7.26 -13.69 6.16
C TRP A 97 -6.45 -13.97 7.41
N ARG A 98 -5.37 -13.22 7.59
CA ARG A 98 -4.48 -13.22 8.74
C ARG A 98 -4.28 -11.80 9.23
N ARG A 99 -3.91 -11.71 10.50
CA ARG A 99 -3.50 -10.45 11.13
C ARG A 99 -1.97 -10.44 11.20
N GLY A 100 -1.36 -9.35 10.76
CA GLY A 100 0.08 -9.12 10.92
C GLY A 100 0.43 -8.70 12.34
N GLY A 101 1.74 -8.57 12.60
CA GLY A 101 2.25 -8.19 13.92
C GLY A 101 1.91 -6.75 14.32
N GLN A 102 1.74 -5.85 13.35
CA GLN A 102 1.34 -4.46 13.58
C GLN A 102 -0.18 -4.29 13.61
N SER A 103 -0.66 -3.35 14.42
CA SER A 103 -2.06 -2.93 14.42
C SER A 103 -2.45 -2.41 13.04
N ASN A 104 -3.64 -2.78 12.55
CA ASN A 104 -4.13 -2.52 11.20
C ASN A 104 -3.46 -3.26 10.04
N CYS A 105 -2.49 -4.17 10.26
CA CYS A 105 -2.13 -5.06 9.17
C CYS A 105 -3.05 -6.28 9.10
N SER A 106 -3.89 -6.32 8.07
CA SER A 106 -4.61 -7.52 7.64
C SER A 106 -4.16 -7.87 6.24
N TYR A 107 -3.83 -9.15 6.04
CA TYR A 107 -3.39 -9.68 4.76
C TYR A 107 -4.02 -11.05 4.53
N VAL A 108 -3.98 -11.54 3.30
CA VAL A 108 -4.40 -12.89 2.93
C VAL A 108 -3.16 -13.76 2.83
N GLU A 109 -3.07 -14.77 3.68
CA GLU A 109 -2.13 -15.87 3.49
C GLU A 109 -2.62 -16.72 2.31
N VAL A 110 -1.89 -16.64 1.19
CA VAL A 110 -2.28 -17.29 -0.05
C VAL A 110 -1.97 -18.77 0.02
N THR A 111 -2.98 -19.57 -0.25
CA THR A 111 -2.86 -21.03 -0.33
C THR A 111 -2.85 -21.55 -1.74
N ILE A 112 -3.50 -20.88 -2.69
CA ILE A 112 -3.52 -21.28 -4.10
C ILE A 112 -3.53 -20.00 -4.94
N ALA A 113 -2.75 -20.00 -6.03
CA ALA A 113 -2.88 -19.00 -7.08
C ALA A 113 -2.81 -19.68 -8.45
N GLU A 114 -3.74 -19.34 -9.31
CA GLU A 114 -3.86 -19.89 -10.65
C GLU A 114 -3.96 -18.76 -11.68
N LEU A 115 -3.24 -18.90 -12.79
CA LEU A 115 -3.34 -17.95 -13.89
C LEU A 115 -4.68 -18.15 -14.59
N MET A 116 -5.41 -17.05 -14.74
CA MET A 116 -6.58 -17.05 -15.60
C MET A 116 -6.13 -16.98 -17.07
N ARG A 117 -6.84 -17.73 -17.92
CA ARG A 117 -6.67 -17.66 -19.38
C ARG A 117 -7.16 -16.33 -19.92
#